data_AF-A0A3D5HPX9-F1
#
_entry.id   AF-A0A3D5HPX9-F1
#
_cell.length_a   1.000
_cell.length_b   1.000
_cell.length_c   1.000
_cell.angle_alpha   90.00
_cell.angle_beta   90.00
_cell.angle_gamma   90.00
#
_symmetry.space_group_name_H-M   'P 1'
#
loop_
_entity.id
_entity.type
_entity.pdbx_description
1 polymer ?
#
loop_
_entity_poly.entity_id
_entity_poly.type
_entity_poly.pdbx_seq_one_letter_code
_entity_poly.pdbx_strand_id
1 'polypeptide(L)'
;MDKYTFTDPEVIAYLADNYYLIKFNAEQKEPIQFDGRTFEWKAGGRKGYNTLASYMLEGQMSYPSMVYYNEDKLKIIAVPGYKKPTQLLNDIERVQKLPM
;
A
#
# COMPACT_ATOMS: atom_id res chain seq x y z
N MET A 1 10.42 4.71 0.52
CA MET A 1 9.69 5.60 -0.41
C MET A 1 9.40 6.94 0.27
N ASP A 2 9.02 6.93 1.55
CA ASP A 2 8.69 8.12 2.35
C ASP A 2 9.63 9.32 2.17
N LYS A 3 10.94 9.11 2.22
CA LYS A 3 11.92 10.21 2.20
C LYS A 3 12.15 10.87 0.83
N TYR A 4 11.85 10.16 -0.26
CA TYR A 4 12.28 10.59 -1.61
C TYR A 4 11.15 10.57 -2.62
N THR A 5 10.23 9.61 -2.52
CA THR A 5 9.11 9.42 -3.46
C THR A 5 7.90 10.24 -3.03
N PHE A 6 7.48 10.10 -1.77
CA PHE A 6 6.28 10.79 -1.24
C PHE A 6 6.55 12.22 -0.76
N THR A 7 7.77 12.70 -0.94
CA THR A 7 8.18 14.11 -0.72
C THR A 7 8.37 14.86 -2.03
N ASP A 8 8.26 14.18 -3.17
CA ASP A 8 8.38 14.80 -4.49
C ASP A 8 7.13 15.67 -4.77
N PRO A 9 7.28 16.95 -5.16
CA PRO A 9 6.14 17.85 -5.33
C PRO A 9 5.14 17.39 -6.39
N GLU A 10 5.60 16.77 -7.48
CA GLU A 10 4.73 16.28 -8.55
C GLU A 10 3.90 15.09 -8.06
N VAL A 11 4.55 14.16 -7.34
CA VAL A 11 3.86 13.02 -6.70
C VAL A 11 2.84 13.51 -5.67
N ILE A 12 3.18 14.49 -4.85
CA ILE A 12 2.27 15.04 -3.84
C ILE A 12 1.04 15.65 -4.49
N ALA A 13 1.22 16.53 -5.48
CA ALA A 13 0.12 17.19 -6.16
C ALA A 13 -0.81 16.16 -6.81
N TYR A 14 -0.24 15.21 -7.56
CA TYR A 14 -1.02 14.18 -8.23
C TYR A 14 -1.80 13.30 -7.25
N LEU A 15 -1.16 12.83 -6.17
CA LEU A 15 -1.84 11.97 -5.19
C LEU A 15 -2.92 12.74 -4.41
N ALA A 16 -2.69 14.00 -4.07
CA ALA A 16 -3.66 14.81 -3.34
C ALA A 16 -4.97 15.01 -4.12
N ASP A 17 -4.86 15.16 -5.45
CA ASP A 17 -6.02 15.39 -6.31
C ASP A 17 -6.76 14.11 -6.70
N ASN A 18 -6.08 12.96 -6.71
CA ASN A 18 -6.62 11.73 -7.32
C ASN A 18 -6.80 10.56 -6.33
N TYR A 19 -6.19 10.59 -5.15
CA TYR A 19 -6.13 9.43 -4.25
C TYR A 19 -6.35 9.79 -2.78
N TYR A 20 -6.97 8.86 -2.04
CA TYR A 20 -6.91 8.84 -0.59
C TYR A 20 -5.71 8.00 -0.12
N LEU A 21 -4.62 8.67 0.24
CA LEU A 21 -3.38 7.98 0.62
C LEU A 21 -3.40 7.53 2.08
N ILE A 22 -3.25 6.22 2.31
CA ILE A 22 -3.11 5.64 3.65
C ILE A 22 -1.70 5.12 3.82
N LYS A 23 -0.99 5.64 4.83
CA LYS A 23 0.29 5.08 5.28
C LYS A 23 0.03 3.97 6.28
N PHE A 24 0.38 2.74 5.92
CA PHE A 24 0.23 1.58 6.79
C PHE A 24 1.59 1.07 7.29
N ASN A 25 1.76 1.02 8.62
CA ASN A 25 2.90 0.36 9.24
C ASN A 25 2.60 -1.14 9.47
N ALA A 26 3.07 -1.99 8.58
CA ALA A 26 2.88 -3.44 8.68
C ALA A 26 3.56 -4.08 9.90
N GLU A 27 4.45 -3.39 10.61
CA GLU A 27 5.11 -3.89 11.82
C GLU A 27 4.37 -3.50 13.11
N GLN A 28 3.29 -2.70 13.01
CA GLN A 28 2.54 -2.24 14.19
C GLN A 28 1.84 -3.41 14.90
N LYS A 29 1.77 -3.32 16.23
CA LYS A 29 1.28 -4.43 17.07
C LYS A 29 -0.20 -4.34 17.38
N GLU A 30 -0.72 -3.12 17.32
CA GLU A 30 -2.10 -2.81 17.61
C GLU A 30 -3.03 -3.50 16.59
N PRO A 31 -4.14 -4.11 17.06
CA PRO A 31 -5.13 -4.69 16.17
C PRO A 31 -5.74 -3.63 15.25
N ILE A 32 -6.02 -4.01 14.00
CA ILE A 32 -6.65 -3.14 13.01
C ILE A 32 -7.98 -3.72 12.59
N GLN A 33 -9.03 -2.92 12.61
CA GLN A 33 -10.30 -3.28 12.01
C GLN A 33 -10.34 -2.79 10.56
N PHE A 34 -10.54 -3.71 9.62
CA PHE A 34 -10.68 -3.40 8.21
C PHE A 34 -11.70 -4.35 7.59
N ASP A 35 -12.65 -3.82 6.84
CA ASP A 35 -13.68 -4.59 6.12
C ASP A 35 -14.42 -5.63 7.00
N GLY A 36 -14.85 -5.21 8.20
CA GLY A 36 -15.57 -6.06 9.15
C GLY A 36 -14.73 -7.15 9.81
N ARG A 37 -13.40 -7.15 9.63
CA ARG A 37 -12.47 -8.12 10.21
C ARG A 37 -11.44 -7.44 11.10
N THR A 38 -11.02 -8.14 12.14
CA THR A 38 -9.90 -7.72 13.00
C THR A 38 -8.62 -8.41 12.56
N PHE A 39 -7.58 -7.61 12.31
CA PHE A 39 -6.26 -8.05 11.90
C PHE A 39 -5.26 -7.83 13.03
N GLU A 40 -4.75 -8.94 13.54
CA GLU A 40 -3.83 -8.99 14.66
C GLU A 40 -2.38 -8.99 14.19
N TRP A 41 -1.48 -8.61 15.09
CA TRP A 41 -0.05 -8.85 14.90
C TRP A 41 0.31 -10.32 15.14
N LYS A 42 1.21 -10.86 14.32
CA LYS A 42 1.79 -12.18 14.49
C LYS A 42 3.31 -12.10 14.53
N ALA A 43 3.90 -12.92 15.40
CA ALA A 43 5.33 -13.16 15.38
C ALA A 43 5.73 -13.83 14.06
N GLY A 44 6.86 -13.41 13.49
CA GLY A 44 7.36 -13.90 12.21
C GLY A 44 8.61 -13.15 11.76
N GLY A 45 9.62 -13.87 11.27
CA GLY A 45 10.93 -13.27 10.99
C GLY A 45 11.52 -12.54 12.20
N ARG A 46 12.23 -11.42 11.97
CA ARG A 46 12.90 -10.65 13.04
C ARG A 46 11.98 -9.68 13.80
N LYS A 47 10.87 -9.25 13.20
CA LYS A 47 10.02 -8.15 13.72
C LYS A 47 8.54 -8.48 13.85
N GLY A 48 8.08 -9.60 13.33
CA GLY A 48 6.67 -9.90 13.15
C GLY A 48 6.00 -9.00 12.11
N TYR A 49 4.69 -9.15 11.96
CA TYR A 49 3.88 -8.34 11.06
C TYR A 49 2.42 -8.33 11.50
N ASN A 50 1.72 -7.24 11.21
CA ASN A 50 0.26 -7.18 11.26
C ASN A 50 -0.33 -7.97 10.09
N THR A 51 -1.25 -8.89 10.38
CA THR A 51 -1.85 -9.80 9.40
C THR A 51 -2.60 -9.09 8.28
N LEU A 52 -2.99 -7.82 8.46
CA LEU A 52 -3.54 -7.00 7.38
C LEU A 52 -2.58 -6.88 6.20
N ALA A 53 -1.27 -6.74 6.46
CA ALA A 53 -0.27 -6.65 5.39
C ALA A 53 -0.23 -7.93 4.55
N SER A 54 -0.24 -9.09 5.22
CA SER A 54 -0.27 -10.38 4.54
C SER A 54 -1.57 -10.58 3.76
N TYR A 55 -2.71 -10.15 4.30
CA TYR A 55 -3.99 -10.17 3.60
C TYR A 55 -3.98 -9.32 2.32
N MET A 56 -3.52 -8.06 2.42
CA MET A 56 -3.48 -7.16 1.28
C MET A 56 -2.50 -7.63 0.19
N LEU A 57 -1.35 -8.20 0.60
CA LEU A 57 -0.30 -8.70 -0.28
C LEU A 57 -0.47 -10.18 -0.67
N GLU A 58 -1.58 -10.82 -0.32
CA GLU A 58 -1.86 -12.23 -0.65
C GLU A 58 -0.75 -13.19 -0.19
N GLY A 59 -0.17 -12.93 0.98
CA GLY A 59 0.94 -13.69 1.55
C GLY A 59 2.31 -13.38 0.95
N GLN A 60 2.39 -12.62 -0.15
CA GLN A 60 3.65 -12.23 -0.79
C GLN A 60 4.26 -10.99 -0.11
N MET A 61 4.73 -11.19 1.13
CA MET A 61 5.29 -10.11 1.94
C MET A 61 6.54 -9.49 1.29
N SER A 62 6.44 -8.20 0.96
CA SER A 62 7.55 -7.40 0.43
C SER A 62 7.47 -5.96 0.96
N TYR A 63 8.64 -5.34 1.16
CA TYR A 63 8.74 -3.98 1.71
C TYR A 63 9.67 -3.11 0.86
N PRO A 64 9.29 -1.85 0.58
CA PRO A 64 7.92 -1.32 0.68
C PRO A 64 7.01 -1.98 -0.36
N SER A 65 5.69 -1.87 -0.18
CA SER A 65 4.68 -2.29 -1.17
C SER A 65 3.56 -1.25 -1.21
N MET A 66 2.88 -1.15 -2.34
CA MET A 66 1.67 -0.33 -2.52
C MET A 66 0.50 -1.22 -2.89
N VAL A 67 -0.67 -0.91 -2.37
CA VAL A 67 -1.90 -1.67 -2.64
C VAL A 67 -2.94 -0.68 -3.12
N TYR A 68 -3.47 -0.93 -4.30
CA TYR A 68 -4.46 -0.08 -4.94
C TYR A 68 -5.85 -0.67 -4.72
N TYR A 69 -6.77 0.18 -4.30
CA TYR A 69 -8.19 -0.14 -4.14
C TYR A 69 -9.00 0.79 -5.04
N ASN A 70 -10.15 0.31 -5.51
CA ASN A 70 -11.15 1.16 -6.16
C ASN A 70 -12.04 1.86 -5.10
N GLU A 71 -12.99 2.67 -5.56
CA GLU A 71 -13.90 3.44 -4.71
C GLU A 71 -14.81 2.55 -3.83
N ASP A 72 -15.11 1.32 -4.29
CA ASP A 72 -15.88 0.31 -3.56
C ASP A 72 -15.02 -0.50 -2.56
N LYS A 73 -13.77 -0.08 -2.31
CA LYS A 73 -12.80 -0.78 -1.45
C LYS A 73 -12.47 -2.19 -1.92
N LEU A 74 -12.64 -2.47 -3.20
CA LEU A 74 -12.16 -3.70 -3.83
C LEU A 74 -10.70 -3.52 -4.22
N LYS A 75 -9.86 -4.49 -3.86
CA LYS A 75 -8.44 -4.46 -4.20
C LYS A 75 -8.27 -4.68 -5.70
N ILE A 76 -7.57 -3.76 -6.35
CA ILE A 76 -7.19 -3.85 -7.77
C ILE A 76 -5.91 -4.67 -7.89
N ILE A 77 -4.82 -4.22 -7.26
CA ILE A 77 -3.51 -4.86 -7.36
C ILE A 77 -2.59 -4.47 -6.19
N ALA A 78 -1.65 -5.35 -5.86
CA ALA A 78 -0.50 -5.03 -5.01
C ALA A 78 0.78 -4.95 -5.84
N VAL A 79 1.51 -3.84 -5.73
CA VAL A 79 2.78 -3.62 -6.43
C VAL A 79 3.91 -3.58 -5.39
N PRO A 80 4.79 -4.61 -5.37
CA PRO A 80 5.90 -4.64 -4.44
C PRO A 80 7.08 -3.78 -4.91
N GLY A 81 7.93 -3.43 -3.94
CA GLY A 81 9.23 -2.83 -4.16
C GLY A 81 9.23 -1.31 -4.13
N TYR A 82 10.43 -0.77 -3.91
CA TYR A 82 10.67 0.67 -3.91
C TYR A 82 10.45 1.28 -5.30
N LYS A 83 9.73 2.41 -5.36
CA LYS A 83 9.55 3.20 -6.58
C LYS A 83 10.14 4.59 -6.41
N LYS A 84 10.93 5.06 -7.39
CA LYS A 84 11.28 6.48 -7.56
C LYS A 84 10.03 7.28 -7.98
N PRO A 85 10.00 8.63 -7.84
CA PRO A 85 8.84 9.45 -8.20
C PRO A 85 8.25 9.12 -9.57
N THR A 86 9.06 9.14 -10.62
CA THR A 86 8.62 8.84 -11.99
C THR A 86 8.12 7.41 -12.17
N GLN A 87 8.71 6.44 -11.46
CA GLN A 87 8.24 5.05 -11.50
C GLN A 87 6.88 4.89 -10.82
N LEU A 88 6.64 5.63 -9.73
CA LEU A 88 5.35 5.63 -9.05
C LEU A 88 4.26 6.18 -9.97
N LEU A 89 4.48 7.33 -10.61
CA LEU A 89 3.51 7.93 -11.53
C LEU A 89 3.20 7.00 -12.72
N ASN A 90 4.23 6.38 -13.30
CA ASN A 90 4.05 5.40 -14.37
C ASN A 90 3.27 4.15 -13.92
N ASP A 91 3.51 3.67 -12.70
CA ASP A 91 2.75 2.54 -12.15
C ASP A 91 1.28 2.92 -11.95
N ILE A 92 0.99 4.13 -11.46
CA ILE A 92 -0.38 4.62 -11.30
C ILE A 92 -1.11 4.70 -12.65
N GLU A 93 -0.48 5.27 -13.67
CA GLU A 93 -1.05 5.35 -15.01
C GLU A 93 -1.41 3.96 -15.58
N ARG A 94 -0.56 2.96 -15.30
CA ARG A 94 -0.83 1.57 -15.69
C ARG A 94 -2.01 0.97 -14.92
N VAL A 95 -2.10 1.22 -13.63
CA VAL A 95 -3.21 0.73 -12.78
C VAL A 95 -4.54 1.31 -13.26
N GLN A 96 -4.58 2.59 -13.64
CA GLN A 96 -5.80 3.24 -14.16
C GLN A 96 -6.30 2.65 -15.49
N LYS A 97 -5.43 1.95 -16.23
CA LYS A 97 -5.78 1.28 -17.50
C LYS A 97 -6.25 -0.15 -17.30
N LEU A 98 -6.21 -0.67 -16.06
CA LEU A 98 -6.75 -2.00 -15.77
C LEU A 98 -8.29 -1.97 -15.80
N PRO A 99 -8.93 -3.05 -16.27
CA PRO A 99 -10.38 -3.17 -16.15
C PRO A 99 -10.74 -3.19 -14.66
N MET A 100 -11.60 -2.25 -14.25
CA MET A 100 -12.15 -2.16 -12.89
C MET A 100 -13.42 -2.98 -12.75
#